data_AF-A0AA90U1N8-F1
#
_entry.id   AF-A0AA90U1N8-F1
#
_cell.length_a   1.000
_cell.length_b   1.000
_cell.length_c   1.000
_cell.angle_alpha   90.00
_cell.angle_beta   90.00
_cell.angle_gamma   90.00
#
_symmetry.space_group_name_H-M   'P 1'
#
loop_
_entity.id
_entity.type
_entity.pdbx_description
1 polymer ?
#
loop_
_entity_poly.entity_id
_entity_poly.type
_entity_poly.pdbx_seq_one_letter_code
_entity_poly.pdbx_strand_id
1 'polypeptide(L)'
;MNYPAPLDQYATEITMVLVFVDGLLFGVAFKKAIASIILVIVAIIIASFLGLAFIPNISLTGLISQLVSYAQGTKLGSLVVSFTIVLFVIGLGIGIWKG
;
A
#
# COMPACT_ATOMS: atom_id res chain seq x y z
N MET A 1 -17.59 -5.22 5.02
CA MET A 1 -18.12 -4.34 3.94
C MET A 1 -19.64 -4.40 4.02
N ASN A 2 -20.34 -3.28 3.85
CA ASN A 2 -21.80 -3.27 3.92
C ASN A 2 -22.34 -3.56 2.52
N TYR A 3 -22.78 -4.79 2.26
CA TYR A 3 -23.28 -5.20 0.95
C TYR A 3 -24.79 -4.94 0.84
N PRO A 4 -25.30 -4.53 -0.33
CA PRO A 4 -26.74 -4.43 -0.55
C PRO A 4 -27.40 -5.81 -0.45
N ALA A 5 -28.61 -5.88 0.10
CA ALA A 5 -29.37 -7.11 0.38
C ALA A 5 -29.31 -8.23 -0.70
N PRO A 6 -29.39 -7.96 -2.02
CA PRO A 6 -29.31 -9.03 -3.04
C PRO A 6 -27.92 -9.69 -3.15
N LEU A 7 -26.86 -9.03 -2.70
CA LEU A 7 -25.47 -9.50 -2.80
C LEU A 7 -24.94 -10.09 -1.48
N ASP A 8 -25.73 -10.02 -0.41
CA ASP A 8 -25.32 -10.45 0.93
C ASP A 8 -25.01 -11.96 0.96
N GLN A 9 -25.76 -12.75 0.17
CA GLN A 9 -25.52 -14.19 -0.01
C GLN A 9 -24.18 -14.53 -0.68
N TYR A 10 -23.57 -13.59 -1.42
CA TYR A 10 -22.27 -13.75 -2.09
C TYR A 10 -21.18 -12.87 -1.45
N ALA A 11 -21.46 -12.26 -0.30
CA ALA A 11 -20.59 -11.27 0.33
C ALA A 11 -19.18 -11.83 0.57
N THR A 12 -19.08 -13.11 0.94
CA THR A 12 -17.81 -13.76 1.29
C THR A 12 -16.94 -13.97 0.04
N GLU A 13 -17.52 -14.49 -1.03
CA GLU A 13 -16.88 -14.73 -2.32
C GLU A 13 -16.41 -13.41 -2.95
N ILE A 14 -17.29 -12.39 -2.93
CA ILE A 14 -16.98 -11.05 -3.43
C ILE A 14 -15.84 -10.44 -2.61
N THR A 15 -15.86 -10.57 -1.28
CA THR A 15 -14.77 -10.08 -0.41
C THR A 15 -13.45 -10.76 -0.75
N MET A 16 -13.45 -12.10 -0.94
CA MET A 16 -12.22 -12.84 -1.25
C MET A 16 -11.60 -12.42 -2.58
N VAL A 17 -12.42 -12.25 -3.62
CA VAL A 17 -11.95 -11.80 -4.93
C VAL A 17 -11.44 -10.37 -4.87
N LEU A 18 -12.16 -9.46 -4.21
CA LEU A 18 -11.73 -8.07 -4.05
C LEU A 18 -10.39 -7.98 -3.34
N VAL A 19 -10.18 -8.72 -2.25
CA VAL A 19 -8.91 -8.68 -1.52
C VAL A 19 -7.75 -9.21 -2.38
N PHE A 20 -7.97 -10.24 -3.18
CA PHE A 20 -6.95 -10.74 -4.11
C PHE A 20 -6.60 -9.68 -5.19
N VAL A 21 -7.63 -9.06 -5.78
CA VAL A 21 -7.44 -8.01 -6.80
C VAL A 21 -6.76 -6.79 -6.20
N ASP A 22 -7.14 -6.37 -5.00
CA ASP A 22 -6.49 -5.28 -4.27
C ASP A 22 -5.00 -5.60 -4.06
N GLY A 23 -4.68 -6.80 -3.58
CA GLY A 23 -3.29 -7.26 -3.44
C GLY A 23 -2.51 -7.16 -4.75
N LEU A 24 -3.11 -7.63 -5.86
CA LEU A 24 -2.50 -7.57 -7.19
C LEU A 24 -2.25 -6.14 -7.67
N LEU A 25 -3.23 -5.25 -7.50
CA LEU A 25 -3.10 -3.83 -7.86
C LEU A 25 -2.04 -3.13 -7.02
N PHE A 26 -1.99 -3.39 -5.72
CA PHE A 26 -0.93 -2.87 -4.84
C PHE A 26 0.44 -3.38 -5.25
N GLY A 27 0.57 -4.67 -5.61
CA GLY A 27 1.83 -5.24 -6.08
C GLY A 27 2.35 -4.56 -7.34
N VAL A 28 1.48 -4.31 -8.32
CA VAL A 28 1.86 -3.57 -9.55
C VAL A 28 2.22 -2.11 -9.26
N ALA A 29 1.49 -1.46 -8.36
CA ALA A 29 1.75 -0.07 -7.98
C ALA A 29 3.06 0.07 -7.18
N PHE A 30 3.46 -0.94 -6.42
CA PHE A 30 4.61 -0.90 -5.52
C PHE A 30 5.92 -0.60 -6.25
N LYS A 31 6.15 -1.21 -7.42
CA LYS A 31 7.36 -0.96 -8.22
C LYS A 31 7.44 0.49 -8.72
N LYS A 32 6.30 1.06 -9.12
CA LYS A 32 6.21 2.48 -9.53
C LYS A 32 6.41 3.42 -8.33
N ALA A 33 5.92 3.06 -7.16
CA ALA A 33 6.16 3.80 -5.93
C ALA A 33 7.66 3.84 -5.58
N ILE A 34 8.37 2.72 -5.69
CA ILE A 34 9.83 2.67 -5.49
C ILE A 34 10.55 3.58 -6.51
N ALA A 35 10.20 3.50 -7.79
CA ALA A 35 10.80 4.36 -8.81
C ALA A 35 10.59 5.85 -8.52
N SER A 36 9.40 6.23 -8.05
CA SER A 36 9.11 7.60 -7.62
C SER A 36 9.95 8.03 -6.41
N ILE A 37 10.12 7.16 -5.41
CA ILE A 37 10.94 7.46 -4.23
C ILE A 37 12.39 7.70 -4.66
N ILE A 38 12.93 6.87 -5.56
CA ILE A 38 14.30 7.04 -6.07
C ILE A 38 14.44 8.37 -6.81
N LEU A 39 13.47 8.74 -7.67
CA LEU A 39 13.48 10.02 -8.37
C LEU A 39 13.43 11.22 -7.41
N VAL A 40 12.66 11.12 -6.33
CA VAL A 40 12.62 12.15 -5.28
C VAL A 40 13.98 12.28 -4.58
N ILE A 41 14.62 11.16 -4.23
CA ILE A 41 15.97 11.17 -3.62
C ILE A 41 16.98 11.83 -4.57
N VAL A 42 16.96 11.47 -5.86
CA VAL A 42 17.85 12.06 -6.87
C VAL A 42 17.60 13.57 -7.02
N ALA A 43 16.32 13.99 -7.05
CA ALA A 43 15.97 15.40 -7.11
C ALA A 43 16.46 16.19 -5.89
N ILE A 44 16.36 15.62 -4.68
CA ILE A 44 16.87 16.23 -3.45
C ILE A 44 18.40 16.39 -3.51
N ILE A 45 19.12 15.36 -3.99
CA ILE A 45 20.58 15.42 -4.15
C ILE A 45 20.94 16.56 -5.12
N ILE A 46 20.33 16.61 -6.31
CA ILE A 46 20.61 17.65 -7.30
C ILE A 46 20.26 19.05 -6.75
N ALA A 47 19.13 19.20 -6.07
CA ALA A 47 18.74 20.46 -5.43
C ALA A 47 19.76 20.92 -4.37
N SER A 48 20.31 19.98 -3.59
CA SER A 48 21.36 20.27 -2.61
C SER A 48 22.67 20.74 -3.26
N PHE A 49 23.05 20.16 -4.41
CA PHE A 49 24.23 20.59 -5.18
C PHE A 49 24.05 21.96 -5.84
N LEU A 50 22.84 22.27 -6.29
CA LEU A 50 22.50 23.56 -6.91
C LEU A 50 22.23 24.68 -5.89
N GLY A 51 22.29 24.39 -4.58
CA GLY A 51 22.02 25.38 -3.53
C GLY A 51 20.57 25.86 -3.52
N LEU A 52 19.64 25.10 -4.09
CA LEU A 52 18.22 25.45 -4.08
C LEU A 52 17.70 25.28 -2.64
N ALA A 53 17.41 26.40 -1.97
CA ALA A 53 16.97 26.46 -0.56
C ALA A 53 15.60 25.81 -0.28
N PHE A 54 14.94 25.23 -1.29
CA PHE A 54 13.70 24.49 -1.17
C PHE A 54 13.95 23.01 -0.81
N ILE A 55 14.65 22.78 0.30
CA ILE A 55 14.72 21.45 0.90
C ILE A 55 13.63 21.42 1.97
N PRO A 56 12.48 20.76 1.73
CA PRO A 56 11.56 20.49 2.81
C PRO A 56 12.34 19.67 3.83
N ASN A 57 12.31 20.07 5.10
CA ASN A 57 13.00 19.35 6.16
C ASN A 57 12.20 18.06 6.44
N ILE A 58 12.38 17.06 5.57
CA ILE A 58 11.66 15.79 5.64
C ILE A 58 12.25 15.04 6.83
N SER A 59 11.64 15.18 8.00
CA SER A 59 12.06 14.39 9.15
C SER A 59 11.69 12.93 8.88
N LEU A 60 12.69 12.08 8.73
CA LEU A 60 12.50 10.63 8.59
C LEU A 60 11.69 10.07 9.78
N THR A 61 11.89 10.65 10.96
CA THR A 61 11.14 10.32 12.18
C THR A 61 9.65 10.63 12.07
N GLY A 62 9.28 11.74 11.43
CA GLY A 62 7.89 12.14 11.21
C GLY A 62 7.17 11.27 10.17
N LEU A 63 7.88 10.81 9.14
CA LEU A 63 7.33 9.85 8.17
C LEU A 63 7.05 8.49 8.81
N ILE A 64 7.98 8.00 9.64
CA ILE A 64 7.81 6.73 10.36
C ILE A 64 6.66 6.83 11.37
N SER A 65 6.55 7.92 12.12
CA SER A 65 5.46 8.09 13.10
C SER A 65 4.09 8.16 12.43
N GLN A 66 3.98 8.79 11.26
CA GLN A 66 2.76 8.80 10.45
C GLN A 66 2.39 7.41 9.91
N LEU A 67 3.37 6.66 9.41
CA LEU A 67 3.17 5.27 8.96
C LEU A 67 2.68 4.36 10.09
N VAL A 68 3.31 4.46 11.27
CA VAL A 68 2.93 3.68 12.45
C VAL A 68 1.55 4.08 12.93
N SER A 69 1.23 5.37 12.96
CA SER A 69 -0.10 5.86 13.35
C SER A 69 -1.19 5.38 12.38
N TYR A 70 -0.89 5.30 11.07
CA TYR A 70 -1.81 4.77 10.07
C TYR A 70 -2.03 3.26 10.25
N ALA A 71 -0.96 2.51 10.48
CA ALA A 71 -1.02 1.06 10.70
C ALA A 71 -1.79 0.67 11.97
N GLN A 72 -1.70 1.48 13.03
CA GLN A 72 -2.47 1.28 14.27
C GLN A 72 -3.97 1.62 14.11
N GLY A 73 -4.32 2.56 13.23
CA GLY A 73 -5.70 2.92 12.94
C GLY A 73 -6.45 1.88 12.09
N THR A 74 -5.72 1.09 11.31
CA THR A 74 -6.28 0.00 10.51
C THR A 74 -6.59 -1.22 11.39
N LYS A 75 -7.84 -1.31 11.86
CA LYS A 75 -8.38 -2.51 12.52
C LYS A 75 -8.52 -3.64 11.49
N LEU A 76 -7.45 -4.42 11.29
CA LEU A 76 -7.52 -5.69 10.56
C LEU A 76 -8.27 -6.69 11.45
N GLY A 77 -9.58 -6.82 11.26
CA GLY A 77 -10.49 -7.56 12.15
C GLY A 77 -10.18 -9.05 12.21
N SER A 78 -9.89 -9.55 13.41
CA SER A 78 -9.36 -10.89 13.75
C SER A 78 -10.22 -12.09 13.26
N LEU A 79 -9.51 -13.16 12.85
CA LEU A 79 -9.94 -14.54 12.53
C LEU A 79 -10.26 -14.93 11.07
N VAL A 80 -10.98 -14.15 10.26
CA VAL A 80 -11.04 -14.36 8.77
C VAL A 80 -9.73 -13.90 8.09
N VAL A 81 -8.88 -13.27 8.88
CA VAL A 81 -7.61 -12.63 8.53
C VAL A 81 -6.61 -13.59 7.88
N SER A 82 -6.49 -14.85 8.31
CA SER A 82 -5.36 -15.66 7.82
C SER A 82 -5.49 -16.00 6.34
N PHE A 83 -6.66 -16.49 5.89
CA PHE A 83 -6.85 -16.86 4.49
C PHE A 83 -6.93 -15.64 3.58
N THR A 84 -7.62 -14.58 4.04
CA THR A 84 -7.71 -13.30 3.33
C THR A 84 -6.36 -12.61 3.21
N ILE A 85 -5.52 -12.62 4.25
CA ILE A 85 -4.13 -12.12 4.17
C ILE A 85 -3.31 -13.00 3.23
N VAL A 86 -3.44 -14.32 3.28
CA VAL A 86 -2.70 -15.21 2.38
C VAL A 86 -3.05 -14.90 0.92
N LEU A 87 -4.35 -14.75 0.59
CA LEU A 87 -4.79 -14.34 -0.75
C LEU A 87 -4.26 -12.96 -1.15
N PHE A 88 -4.28 -12.00 -0.22
CA PHE A 88 -3.71 -10.67 -0.45
C PHE A 88 -2.21 -10.73 -0.74
N VAL A 89 -1.45 -11.49 0.06
CA VAL A 89 0.01 -11.64 -0.09
C VAL A 89 0.35 -12.38 -1.38
N ILE A 90 -0.43 -13.38 -1.79
CA ILE A 90 -0.27 -14.06 -3.09
C ILE A 90 -0.56 -13.07 -4.23
N GLY A 91 -1.67 -12.33 -4.16
CA GLY A 91 -2.01 -11.29 -5.14
C GLY A 91 -0.90 -10.25 -5.26
N LEU A 92 -0.40 -9.77 -4.12
CA LEU A 92 0.70 -8.81 -4.03
C LEU A 92 1.99 -9.38 -4.62
N GLY A 93 2.36 -10.63 -4.29
CA GLY A 93 3.54 -11.28 -4.84
C GLY A 93 3.47 -11.41 -6.36
N ILE A 94 2.32 -11.82 -6.91
CA ILE A 94 2.10 -11.88 -8.36
C ILE A 94 2.17 -10.47 -8.98
N GLY A 95 1.54 -9.49 -8.33
CA GLY A 95 1.54 -8.10 -8.77
C GLY A 95 2.95 -7.49 -8.82
N ILE A 96 3.79 -7.78 -7.83
CA ILE A 96 5.20 -7.36 -7.83
C ILE A 96 5.99 -8.05 -8.94
N TRP A 97 5.76 -9.35 -9.16
CA TRP A 97 6.54 -10.11 -10.15
C TRP A 97 6.21 -9.74 -11.60
N LYS A 98 4.94 -9.42 -11.88
CA LYS A 98 4.49 -9.01 -13.22
C LYS A 98 4.44 -7.50 -13.45
N GLY A 99 4.49 -6.69 -12.40
CA GLY A 99 4.44 -5.23 -12.43
C GLY A 99 5.75 -4.55 -12.77
#